data_AF-B8CC98-F1
#
_entry.id   AF-B8CC98-F1
#
_cell.length_a   1.000
_cell.length_b   1.000
_cell.length_c   1.000
_cell.angle_alpha   90.00
_cell.angle_beta   90.00
_cell.angle_gamma   90.00
#
_symmetry.space_group_name_H-M   'P 1'
#
loop_
_entity.id
_entity.type
_entity.pdbx_description
1 polymer ?
#
loop_
_entity_poly.entity_id
_entity_poly.type
_entity_poly.pdbx_seq_one_letter_code
_entity_poly.pdbx_strand_id
1 'polypeptide(L)' 'ETRWTARYNELVAFQRQHGHCRVPHGYAFNRKLAWWVMNQRAQFSHMKQGKKTWLTRERIQMLDDLGFIW' A
#
# COMPACT_ATOMS: atom_id res chain seq x y z
N GLU A 1 14.70 -9.51 -3.70
CA GLU A 1 13.75 -8.47 -3.24
C GLU A 1 12.49 -8.53 -4.09
N THR A 2 11.28 -8.53 -3.50
CA THR A 2 10.03 -8.60 -4.28
C THR A 2 9.57 -7.20 -4.68
N ARG A 3 8.87 -7.06 -5.81
CA ARG A 3 8.27 -5.78 -6.24
C ARG A 3 7.36 -5.16 -5.16
N TRP A 4 6.74 -5.99 -4.33
CA TRP A 4 5.90 -5.53 -3.22
C TRP A 4 6.74 -4.86 -2.13
N THR A 5 7.85 -5.49 -1.71
CA THR A 5 8.77 -4.95 -0.69
C THR A 5 9.36 -3.61 -1.11
N ALA A 6 9.74 -3.46 -2.38
CA ALA A 6 10.25 -2.18 -2.89
C ALA A 6 9.22 -1.04 -2.77
N ARG A 7 7.94 -1.31 -3.09
CA ARG A 7 6.87 -0.30 -2.97
C ARG A 7 6.47 -0.03 -1.53
N TYR A 8 6.54 -1.05 -0.67
CA TYR A 8 6.39 -0.87 0.77
C TYR A 8 7.45 0.08 1.33
N ASN A 9 8.72 -0.10 0.96
CA ASN A 9 9.80 0.79 1.37
C ASN A 9 9.59 2.23 0.88
N GLU A 10 9.08 2.42 -0.34
CA GLU A 10 8.68 3.74 -0.84
C GLU A 10 7.53 4.37 -0.01
N LEU A 11 6.56 3.56 0.42
CA LEU A 11 5.48 4.02 1.30
C LEU A 11 6.01 4.40 2.69
N VAL A 12 6.97 3.65 3.24
CA VAL A 12 7.64 3.98 4.50
C VAL A 12 8.36 5.32 4.37
N ALA A 13 9.10 5.54 3.28
CA ALA A 13 9.75 6.82 3.01
C ALA A 13 8.73 7.96 2.90
N PHE A 14 7.61 7.75 2.21
CA PHE A 14 6.52 8.72 2.12
C PHE A 14 5.92 9.04 3.50
N GLN A 15 5.66 8.02 4.33
CA GLN A 15 5.13 8.19 5.68
C GLN A 15 6.11 8.96 6.57
N ARG A 16 7.41 8.70 6.49
CA ARG A 16 8.43 9.47 7.21
C ARG A 16 8.49 10.94 6.77
N GLN A 17 8.30 11.21 5.48
CA GLN A 17 8.34 12.57 4.94
C GLN A 17 7.07 13.38 5.23
N HIS A 18 5.90 12.75 5.16
CA HIS A 18 4.60 13.42 5.26
C HIS A 18 3.88 13.21 6.61
N GLY A 19 4.37 12.30 7.45
CA GLY A 19 3.73 11.87 8.70
C GLY A 19 2.51 10.97 8.50
N HIS A 20 2.18 10.58 7.26
CA HIS A 20 0.99 9.78 6.96
C HIS A 20 1.15 8.91 5.70
N CYS A 21 0.33 7.87 5.58
CA CYS A 21 0.27 7.01 4.39
C CYS A 21 -0.78 7.41 3.34
N ARG A 22 -1.34 8.63 3.41
CA ARG A 22 -2.34 9.14 2.46
C ARG A 22 -1.69 9.61 1.16
N VAL A 23 -1.28 8.66 0.32
CA VAL A 23 -0.68 8.95 -0.98
C VAL A 23 -1.78 9.44 -1.94
N PRO A 24 -1.66 10.64 -2.53
CA PRO A 24 -2.63 11.14 -3.51
C PRO A 24 -2.65 10.29 -4.78
N HIS A 25 -3.83 10.09 -5.37
CA HIS A 25 -3.99 9.33 -6.62
C HIS A 25 -3.11 9.86 -7.76
N GLY A 26 -2.90 11.17 -7.81
CA GLY A 26 -2.06 11.86 -8.79
C GLY A 26 -0.65 12.19 -8.30
N TYR A 27 -0.08 11.46 -7.34
CA TYR A 27 1.23 11.81 -6.78
C TYR A 27 2.31 11.86 -7.87
N ALA A 28 2.65 13.09 -8.30
CA ALA A 28 3.49 13.33 -9.47
C ALA A 28 4.91 12.82 -9.27
N PHE A 29 5.42 12.90 -8.03
CA PHE A 29 6.75 12.46 -7.67
C PHE A 29 6.91 10.93 -7.75
N ASN A 30 5.86 10.17 -7.41
CA ASN A 30 5.89 8.73 -7.51
C ASN A 30 4.52 8.14 -7.89
N ARG A 31 4.21 8.20 -9.19
CA ARG A 31 2.97 7.65 -9.76
C ARG A 31 2.85 6.14 -9.54
N LYS A 32 3.97 5.42 -9.50
CA LYS A 32 4.00 3.97 -9.27
C LYS A 32 3.56 3.63 -7.85
N LEU A 33 3.96 4.41 -6.85
CA LEU A 33 3.50 4.27 -5.48
C LEU A 33 2.00 4.55 -5.37
N ALA A 34 1.51 5.64 -5.97
CA ALA A 34 0.08 5.96 -5.96
C ALA A 34 -0.77 4.81 -6.54
N TRP A 35 -0.37 4.27 -7.68
CA TRP A 35 -1.06 3.13 -8.29
C TRP A 35 -0.96 1.86 -7.44
N TRP A 36 0.20 1.61 -6.83
CA TRP A 36 0.39 0.47 -5.93
C TRP A 36 -0.50 0.56 -4.68
N VAL A 37 -0.62 1.74 -4.07
CA VAL A 37 -1.52 2.02 -2.94
C VAL A 37 -2.96 1.75 -3.32
N MET A 38 -3.42 2.26 -4.46
CA MET A 38 -4.76 1.99 -4.98
C MET A 38 -5.02 0.49 -5.16
N ASN A 39 -4.04 -0.24 -5.69
CA ASN A 39 -4.15 -1.69 -5.82
C ASN A 39 -4.20 -2.42 -4.46
N GLN A 40 -3.45 -1.99 -3.44
CA GLN A 40 -3.56 -2.61 -2.11
C GLN A 40 -5.00 -2.49 -1.58
N ARG A 41 -5.62 -1.31 -1.71
CA ARG A 41 -7.01 -1.08 -1.29
C ARG A 41 -8.00 -1.96 -2.03
N ALA A 42 -7.87 -2.06 -3.35
CA ALA A 42 -8.72 -2.92 -4.18
C ALA A 42 -8.57 -4.40 -3.80
N GLN A 43 -7.34 -4.87 -3.57
CA GLN A 43 -7.08 -6.24 -3.15
C GLN A 43 -7.60 -6.56 -1.75
N PHE A 44 -7.53 -5.61 -0.82
CA PHE A 44 -8.12 -5.78 0.50
C PHE A 44 -9.64 -5.83 0.45
N SER A 45 -10.27 -5.03 -0.41
CA SER A 45 -11.71 -5.13 -0.69
C SER A 45 -12.08 -6.50 -1.28
N HIS A 46 -11.27 -7.03 -2.21
CA HIS A 46 -11.43 -8.40 -2.71
C HIS A 46 -11.31 -9.44 -1.60
N MET A 47 -10.33 -9.31 -0.70
CA MET A 47 -10.19 -10.20 0.45
C MET A 47 -11.43 -10.19 1.34
N LYS A 48 -11.97 -9.00 1.64
CA LYS A 48 -13.21 -8.85 2.42
C LYS A 48 -14.43 -9.48 1.75
N GLN A 49 -14.45 -9.50 0.42
CA GLN A 49 -15.50 -10.15 -0.37
C GLN A 49 -15.27 -11.65 -0.58
N GLY A 50 -14.23 -12.25 0.01
CA GLY A 50 -13.87 -13.66 -0.19
C GLY A 50 -13.33 -13.98 -1.60
N LYS A 51 -12.95 -12.97 -2.37
CA LYS A 51 -12.37 -13.13 -3.72
C LYS A 51 -10.88 -13.46 -3.62
N LYS A 52 -10.36 -14.12 -4.66
CA LYS A 52 -8.94 -14.42 -4.78
C LYS A 52 -8.14 -13.11 -4.77
N THR A 53 -7.17 -13.03 -3.88
CA THR A 53 -6.24 -11.92 -3.76
C THR A 53 -4.81 -12.43 -3.59
N TRP A 54 -3.83 -11.61 -3.98
CA TRP A 54 -2.40 -11.83 -3.68
C TRP A 54 -1.95 -11.08 -2.44
N LEU A 55 -2.86 -10.37 -1.78
CA LEU A 55 -2.62 -9.70 -0.52
C LEU A 55 -2.68 -10.73 0.61
N THR A 56 -1.54 -11.01 1.22
CA THR A 56 -1.44 -11.96 2.34
C THR A 56 -1.68 -11.26 3.67
N ARG A 57 -1.95 -12.03 4.73
CA ARG A 57 -2.18 -11.47 6.07
C ARG A 57 -0.95 -10.74 6.61
N GLU A 58 0.25 -11.23 6.31
CA GLU A 58 1.51 -10.61 6.71
C GLU A 58 1.67 -9.23 6.05
N ARG A 59 1.31 -9.11 4.77
CA ARG A 59 1.35 -7.84 4.03
C ARG A 59 0.35 -6.83 4.56
N ILE A 60 -0.82 -7.29 5.01
CA ILE A 60 -1.82 -6.45 5.67
C ILE A 60 -1.29 -5.94 6.99
N GLN A 61 -0.74 -6.83 7.83
CA GLN A 61 -0.16 -6.46 9.11
C GLN A 61 0.95 -5.41 8.95
N MET A 62 1.88 -5.61 8.00
CA MET A 62 2.92 -4.63 7.72
C MET A 62 2.37 -3.25 7.34
N LEU A 63 1.27 -3.21 6.58
CA LEU A 63 0.62 -1.96 6.20
C LEU A 63 -0.11 -1.32 7.39
N ASP A 64 -0.81 -2.12 8.20
CA ASP A 64 -1.50 -1.65 9.40
C ASP A 64 -0.51 -1.08 10.42
N ASP A 65 0.63 -1.74 10.65
CA ASP A 65 1.70 -1.29 11.53
C ASP A 65 2.31 0.05 11.08
N LEU A 66 2.28 0.31 9.77
CA LEU A 66 2.75 1.57 9.19
C LEU A 66 1.72 2.72 9.36
N GLY A 67 0.49 2.41 9.79
CA GLY A 67 -0.64 3.34 9.82
C GLY A 67 -1.29 3.54 8.45
N PHE A 68 -1.23 2.52 7.59
CA PHE A 68 -1.90 2.55 6.29
C PHE A 68 -3.43 2.59 6.47
N ILE A 69 -4.08 3.47 5.71
CA ILE A 69 -5.54 3.58 5.69
C ILE A 69 -6.02 2.88 4.42
N TRP A 70 -6.83 1.83 4.57
CA TRP A 70 -7.42 1.06 3.48
C TRP A 70 -8.52 1.81 2.73
#